data_AF-A0A961M091-F1
#
_entry.id   AF-A0A961M091-F1
#
_cell.length_a   1.000
_cell.length_b   1.000
_cell.length_c   1.000
_cell.angle_alpha   90.00
_cell.angle_beta   90.00
_cell.angle_gamma   90.00
#
_symmetry.space_group_name_H-M   'P 1'
#
loop_
_entity.id
_entity.type
_entity.pdbx_description
1 polymer ?
#
loop_
_entity_poly.entity_id
_entity_poly.type
_entity_poly.pdbx_seq_one_letter_code
_entity_poly.pdbx_strand_id
1 'polypeptide(L)'
;MSTAPVVEIDPAAFWADPYPVLKRLRAEAPIAYVPQLGATLLTRRDAIFTNEKKIEIFSSDQPGGLMTVLMGQNMMRKDGAPHMAERKAIFPTVSPKTVRDVWTAQ
;
A
#
# COMPACT_ATOMS: atom_id res chain seq x y z
N MET A 1 7.87 -4.34 -19.42
CA MET A 1 9.02 -4.10 -18.52
C MET A 1 8.92 -2.68 -17.99
N SER A 2 9.21 -2.45 -16.71
CA SER A 2 9.17 -1.10 -16.12
C SER A 2 10.22 -0.21 -16.80
N THR A 3 9.86 1.03 -17.14
CA THR A 3 10.80 2.04 -17.66
C THR A 3 11.49 2.83 -16.53
N ALA A 4 11.20 2.50 -15.26
CA ALA A 4 11.83 3.14 -14.12
C ALA A 4 13.33 2.78 -14.04
N PRO A 5 14.20 3.73 -13.64
CA PRO A 5 15.59 3.44 -13.35
C PRO A 5 15.74 2.29 -12.35
N VAL A 6 16.68 1.39 -12.61
CA VAL A 6 17.01 0.29 -11.70
C VAL A 6 17.88 0.82 -10.58
N VAL A 7 17.49 0.59 -9.33
CA VAL A 7 18.27 0.94 -8.13
C VAL A 7 18.42 -0.29 -7.26
N GLU A 8 19.67 -0.74 -7.11
CA GLU A 8 20.03 -1.83 -6.22
C GLU A 8 20.07 -1.33 -4.76
N ILE A 9 19.65 -2.19 -3.84
CA ILE A 9 19.71 -1.95 -2.40
C ILE A 9 20.29 -3.18 -1.69
N ASP A 10 20.92 -2.98 -0.53
CA ASP A 10 21.17 -4.07 0.42
C ASP A 10 19.88 -4.33 1.23
N PRO A 11 19.25 -5.52 1.12
CA PRO A 11 18.01 -5.82 1.83
C PRO A 11 18.17 -5.81 3.35
N ALA A 12 19.32 -6.25 3.88
CA ALA A 12 19.54 -6.33 5.32
C ALA A 12 19.67 -4.93 5.92
N ALA A 13 20.46 -4.07 5.28
CA ALA A 13 20.57 -2.67 5.68
C ALA A 13 19.24 -1.92 5.52
N PHE A 14 18.51 -2.15 4.42
CA PHE A 14 17.21 -1.52 4.19
C PHE A 14 16.16 -1.94 5.22
N TRP A 15 16.18 -3.20 5.64
CA TRP A 15 15.32 -3.69 6.72
C TRP A 15 15.66 -3.06 8.07
N ALA A 16 16.96 -2.89 8.37
CA ALA A 16 17.41 -2.30 9.62
C ALA A 16 17.13 -0.79 9.69
N ASP A 17 17.40 -0.06 8.61
CA ASP A 17 17.09 1.36 8.47
C ASP A 17 16.80 1.72 6.99
N PRO A 18 15.53 1.87 6.60
CA PRO A 18 15.18 2.20 5.22
C PRO A 18 15.38 3.69 4.91
N TYR A 19 15.49 4.57 5.93
CA TYR A 19 15.40 6.01 5.73
C TYR A 19 16.55 6.60 4.89
N PRO A 20 17.82 6.17 5.01
CA PRO A 20 18.90 6.62 4.13
C PRO A 20 18.62 6.33 2.66
N VAL A 21 18.18 5.11 2.35
CA VAL A 21 17.83 4.68 0.99
C VAL A 21 16.63 5.47 0.48
N LEU A 22 15.56 5.58 1.28
CA LEU A 22 14.36 6.32 0.89
C LEU A 22 14.65 7.83 0.70
N LYS A 23 15.59 8.41 1.46
CA LYS A 23 16.04 9.80 1.29
C LYS A 23 16.75 9.98 -0.06
N ARG A 24 17.68 9.08 -0.41
CA ARG A 24 18.37 9.08 -1.71
C ARG A 24 17.37 8.94 -2.86
N LEU A 25 16.47 7.96 -2.79
CA LEU A 25 15.46 7.73 -3.82
C LEU A 25 14.57 8.96 -4.03
N ARG A 26 14.10 9.64 -2.97
CA ARG A 26 13.29 10.86 -3.13
C ARG A 26 14.00 11.98 -3.89
N ALA A 27 15.31 12.10 -3.69
CA ALA A 27 16.13 13.14 -4.31
C ALA A 27 16.47 12.80 -5.76
N GLU A 28 16.92 11.57 -6.01
CA GLU A 28 17.60 11.19 -7.26
C GLU A 28 16.75 10.30 -8.18
N ALA A 29 15.95 9.40 -7.63
CA ALA A 29 15.17 8.41 -8.38
C ALA A 29 13.81 8.15 -7.70
N PRO A 30 12.87 9.12 -7.75
CA PRO A 30 11.64 9.07 -6.97
C PRO A 30 10.66 7.97 -7.40
N ILE A 31 10.87 7.43 -8.60
CA ILE A 31 10.28 6.20 -9.13
C ILE A 31 11.45 5.32 -9.54
N ALA A 32 11.62 4.17 -8.88
CA ALA A 32 12.75 3.26 -9.13
C ALA A 32 12.30 1.80 -9.08
N TYR A 33 12.79 0.99 -10.01
CA TYR A 33 12.66 -0.46 -9.91
C TYR A 33 13.76 -1.01 -9.01
N VAL A 34 13.38 -1.80 -8.00
CA VAL A 34 14.30 -2.40 -7.02
C VAL A 34 14.23 -3.93 -7.16
N PRO A 35 15.23 -4.57 -7.81
CA PRO A 35 15.19 -6.00 -8.10
C PRO A 35 15.10 -6.88 -6.85
N GLN A 36 15.77 -6.50 -5.76
CA GLN A 36 15.74 -7.23 -4.48
C GLN A 36 14.35 -7.31 -3.86
N LEU A 37 13.47 -6.36 -4.18
CA LEU A 37 12.08 -6.34 -3.72
C LEU A 37 11.10 -6.84 -4.77
N GLY A 38 11.57 -7.07 -6.01
CA GLY A 38 10.71 -7.37 -7.16
C GLY A 38 9.68 -6.27 -7.45
N ALA A 39 9.94 -5.02 -7.05
CA ALA A 39 8.92 -3.96 -7.00
C ALA A 39 9.43 -2.62 -7.55
N THR A 40 8.52 -1.82 -8.09
CA THR A 40 8.76 -0.40 -8.39
C THR A 40 8.31 0.45 -7.20
N LEU A 41 9.21 1.24 -6.64
CA LEU A 41 8.93 2.11 -5.49
C LEU A 41 8.58 3.52 -5.95
N LEU A 42 7.50 4.07 -5.39
CA LEU A 42 7.18 5.50 -5.42
C LEU A 42 7.55 6.09 -4.06
N THR A 43 8.43 7.09 -4.02
CA THR A 43 8.97 7.59 -2.74
C THR A 43 8.58 9.02 -2.41
N ARG A 44 8.00 9.77 -3.36
CA ARG A 44 7.50 11.13 -3.11
C ARG A 44 6.06 11.11 -2.62
N ARG A 45 5.81 11.81 -1.51
CA ARG A 45 4.49 11.91 -0.86
C ARG A 45 3.39 12.34 -1.84
N ASP A 46 3.62 13.39 -2.63
CA ASP A 46 2.58 13.90 -3.53
C ASP A 46 2.28 12.94 -4.68
N ALA A 47 3.31 12.26 -5.19
CA ALA A 47 3.11 11.21 -6.18
C ALA A 47 2.27 10.05 -5.61
N ILE A 48 2.55 9.60 -4.38
CA ILE A 48 1.75 8.57 -3.71
C ILE A 48 0.32 9.06 -3.53
N PHE A 49 0.13 10.26 -2.97
CA PHE A 49 -1.19 10.83 -2.71
C PHE A 49 -2.03 10.97 -3.99
N THR A 50 -1.43 11.35 -5.12
CA THR A 50 -2.15 11.43 -6.40
C THR A 50 -2.48 10.06 -6.97
N ASN A 51 -1.56 9.09 -6.86
CA ASN A 51 -1.70 7.80 -7.55
C ASN A 51 -2.49 6.76 -6.74
N GLU A 52 -2.47 6.80 -5.41
CA GLU A 52 -3.19 5.84 -4.54
C GLU A 52 -4.72 5.83 -4.78
N LYS A 53 -5.27 6.90 -5.37
CA LYS A 53 -6.71 7.06 -5.64
C LYS A 53 -7.11 6.56 -7.03
N LYS A 54 -6.14 6.32 -7.92
CA LYS A 54 -6.35 5.91 -9.32
C LYS A 54 -6.40 4.40 -9.42
N ILE A 55 -7.43 3.79 -8.82
CA ILE A 55 -7.60 2.33 -8.74
C ILE A 55 -7.68 1.64 -10.12
N GLU A 56 -8.06 2.38 -11.15
CA GLU A 56 -8.06 1.93 -12.54
C GLU A 56 -6.65 1.77 -13.14
N ILE A 57 -5.65 2.39 -12.52
CA ILE A 57 -4.22 2.28 -12.88
C ILE A 57 -3.46 1.45 -11.85
N PHE A 58 -3.68 1.74 -10.56
CA PHE A 58 -3.04 1.13 -9.41
C PHE A 58 -4.07 0.34 -8.60
N SER A 59 -4.48 -0.80 -9.15
CA SER A 59 -5.45 -1.69 -8.55
C SER A 59 -4.97 -2.25 -7.21
N SER A 60 -5.90 -2.38 -6.25
CA SER A 60 -5.65 -3.08 -4.99
C SER A 60 -5.71 -4.60 -5.15
N ASP A 61 -6.28 -5.09 -6.25
CA ASP A 61 -6.33 -6.51 -6.57
C ASP A 61 -4.94 -7.05 -6.88
N GLN A 62 -4.55 -8.05 -6.12
CA GLN A 62 -3.25 -8.71 -6.22
C GLN A 62 -3.47 -10.23 -6.14
N PRO A 63 -3.88 -10.88 -7.24
CA PRO A 63 -4.19 -12.31 -7.24
C PRO A 63 -3.02 -13.19 -6.81
N GLY A 64 -1.80 -12.82 -7.21
CA GLY A 64 -0.56 -13.50 -6.81
C GLY A 64 0.04 -13.04 -5.48
N GLY A 65 -0.57 -12.05 -4.81
CA GLY A 65 -0.08 -11.57 -3.51
C GLY A 65 -0.32 -12.60 -2.42
N LEU A 66 0.62 -12.75 -1.49
CA LEU A 66 0.55 -13.74 -0.40
C LEU A 66 -0.76 -13.65 0.40
N MET A 67 -1.26 -12.44 0.64
CA MET A 67 -2.54 -12.23 1.32
C MET A 67 -3.70 -12.93 0.61
N THR A 68 -3.79 -12.80 -0.71
CA THR A 68 -4.87 -13.40 -1.51
C THR A 68 -4.72 -14.91 -1.58
N VAL A 69 -3.50 -15.41 -1.78
CA VAL A 69 -3.22 -16.85 -1.90
C VAL A 69 -3.46 -17.58 -0.57
N LEU A 70 -3.06 -17.00 0.55
CA LEU A 70 -3.13 -17.66 1.87
C LEU A 70 -4.45 -17.41 2.60
N MET A 71 -5.03 -16.22 2.49
CA MET A 71 -6.21 -15.82 3.28
C MET A 71 -7.47 -15.63 2.44
N GLY A 72 -7.39 -15.77 1.11
CA GLY A 72 -8.44 -15.38 0.18
C GLY A 72 -8.47 -13.87 -0.08
N GLN A 73 -9.27 -13.46 -1.06
CA GLN A 73 -9.40 -12.04 -1.42
C GLN A 73 -10.29 -11.30 -0.42
N ASN A 74 -9.66 -10.61 0.53
CA ASN A 74 -10.35 -9.77 1.52
C ASN A 74 -10.72 -8.38 0.97
N MET A 75 -11.46 -7.60 1.75
CA MET A 75 -11.90 -6.24 1.41
C MET A 75 -10.77 -5.33 0.91
N MET A 76 -9.58 -5.40 1.52
CA MET A 76 -8.43 -4.55 1.15
C MET A 76 -7.79 -4.92 -0.18
N ARG A 77 -8.22 -6.03 -0.80
CA ARG A 77 -7.75 -6.53 -2.11
C ARG A 77 -8.83 -6.44 -3.19
N LYS A 78 -9.77 -5.51 -3.03
CA LYS A 78 -10.86 -5.24 -3.98
C LYS A 78 -10.85 -3.76 -4.33
N ASP A 79 -11.33 -3.45 -5.52
CA ASP A 79 -11.51 -2.07 -5.99
C ASP A 79 -13.01 -1.75 -6.17
N GLY A 80 -13.34 -0.46 -6.25
CA GLY A 80 -14.67 0.01 -6.65
C GLY A 80 -15.84 -0.54 -5.82
N ALA A 81 -16.89 -1.00 -6.51
CA ALA A 81 -18.14 -1.43 -5.89
C ALA A 81 -17.99 -2.64 -4.94
N PRO A 82 -17.25 -3.72 -5.29
CA PRO A 82 -16.98 -4.82 -4.36
C PRO A 82 -16.32 -4.38 -3.05
N HIS A 83 -15.31 -3.51 -3.11
CA HIS A 83 -14.70 -2.94 -1.90
C HIS A 83 -15.70 -2.11 -1.08
N MET A 84 -16.48 -1.25 -1.74
CA MET A 84 -17.44 -0.39 -1.05
C MET A 84 -18.56 -1.17 -0.36
N ALA A 85 -19.00 -2.29 -0.94
CA ALA A 85 -20.02 -3.15 -0.34
C ALA A 85 -19.53 -3.72 1.00
N GLU A 86 -18.31 -4.25 1.05
CA GLU A 86 -17.72 -4.81 2.28
C GLU A 86 -17.35 -3.73 3.29
N ARG A 87 -16.83 -2.58 2.82
CA ARG A 87 -16.55 -1.42 3.68
C ARG A 87 -17.81 -0.91 4.38
N LYS A 88 -18.94 -0.89 3.67
CA LYS A 88 -20.22 -0.49 4.25
C LYS A 88 -20.71 -1.49 5.31
N ALA A 89 -20.46 -2.78 5.11
CA ALA A 89 -20.86 -3.82 6.07
C ALA A 89 -20.09 -3.70 7.40
N ILE A 90 -18.80 -3.37 7.38
CA ILE A 90 -17.98 -3.22 8.60
C ILE A 90 -18.17 -1.86 9.29
N PHE A 91 -18.51 -0.80 8.56
CA PHE A 91 -18.55 0.57 9.10
C PHE A 91 -19.33 0.75 10.44
N PRO A 92 -20.49 0.11 10.66
CA PRO A 92 -21.22 0.24 11.92
C PRO A 92 -20.43 -0.20 13.17
N THR A 93 -19.47 -1.12 13.04
CA THR A 93 -18.68 -1.61 14.18
C THR A 93 -17.52 -0.69 14.54
N VAL A 94 -17.10 0.18 13.61
CA VAL A 94 -15.95 1.09 13.74
C VAL A 94 -16.32 2.56 13.59
N SER A 95 -17.61 2.89 13.62
CA SER A 95 -18.09 4.28 13.47
C SER A 95 -17.62 5.14 14.66
N PRO A 96 -17.45 6.47 14.49
CA PRO A 96 -17.09 7.35 15.62
C PRO A 96 -18.04 7.24 16.82
N LYS A 97 -19.33 7.02 16.56
CA LYS A 97 -20.33 6.77 17.61
C LYS A 97 -20.03 5.46 18.35
N THR A 98 -19.84 4.37 17.62
CA THR A 98 -19.56 3.05 18.19
C THR A 98 -18.28 3.07 19.02
N VAL A 99 -17.21 3.68 18.49
CA VAL A 99 -15.93 3.83 19.21
C VAL A 99 -16.14 4.61 20.51
N ARG A 100 -16.80 5.78 20.47
CA ARG A 100 -17.09 6.57 21.67
C ARG A 100 -17.89 5.75 22.68
N ASP A 101 -19.01 5.17 22.25
CA ASP A 101 -19.95 4.47 23.15
C ASP A 101 -19.27 3.27 23.85
N VAL A 102 -18.40 2.53 23.15
CA VAL A 102 -17.60 1.44 23.74
C VAL A 102 -16.55 1.98 24.73
N TRP A 103 -15.86 3.06 24.38
CA TRP A 103 -14.81 3.63 25.23
C TRP A 103 -15.36 4.25 26.51
N THR A 104 -16.51 4.93 26.45
CA THR A 104 -17.11 5.57 27.63
C THR A 104 -17.83 4.61 28.56
N ALA A 105 -18.04 3.36 28.14
CA ALA A 105 -18.67 2.32 28.93
C ALA A 105 -17.69 1.48 29.77
N GLN A 106 -16.38 1.73 29.65
CA GLN A 106 -15.32 1.15 30.48
C GLN A 106 -15.05 2.04 31.70
#